data_AF-A5ZX28-F1
#
_entry.id   AF-A5ZX28-F1
#
_cell.length_a   1.000
_cell.length_b   1.000
_cell.length_c   1.000
_cell.angle_alpha   90.00
_cell.angle_beta   90.00
_cell.angle_gamma   90.00
#
_symmetry.space_group_name_H-M   'P 1'
#
loop_
_entity.id
_entity.type
_entity.pdbx_description
1 polymer ?
#
loop_
_entity_poly.entity_id
_entity_poly.type
_entity_poly.pdbx_seq_one_letter_code
_entity_poly.pdbx_strand_id
1 'polypeptide(L)' 'VVVRKNYTADSKRKVNKVVKANRKYKDTVFRILFSDRKNLLSLYNAVNGSNYEDSDVLEIVTLENTRNL' A
#
# COMPACT_ATOMS: atom_id res chain seq x y z
N VAL A 1 -57.07 -27.62 0.00
CA VAL A 1 -55.62 -27.75 0.25
C VAL A 1 -55.00 -26.37 0.14
N VAL A 2 -54.42 -25.82 1.21
CA VAL A 2 -53.77 -24.50 1.19
C VAL A 2 -52.26 -24.72 1.13
N VAL A 3 -51.65 -24.40 -0.01
CA VAL A 3 -50.19 -24.45 -0.19
C VAL A 3 -49.59 -23.18 0.39
N ARG A 4 -48.81 -23.33 1.46
CA ARG A 4 -48.08 -22.22 2.09
C ARG A 4 -46.70 -22.14 1.42
N LYS A 5 -46.44 -21.06 0.68
CA LYS A 5 -45.09 -20.77 0.15
C LYS A 5 -44.21 -20.32 1.33
N ASN A 6 -43.31 -21.21 1.77
CA ASN A 6 -42.26 -20.87 2.72
C ASN A 6 -41.16 -20.14 1.96
N TYR A 7 -41.19 -18.81 1.99
CA TYR A 7 -40.02 -18.01 1.64
C TYR A 7 -39.01 -18.22 2.76
N THR A 8 -38.09 -19.17 2.58
CA THR A 8 -36.88 -19.22 3.41
C THR A 8 -36.17 -17.90 3.18
N ALA A 9 -36.17 -17.05 4.20
CA ALA A 9 -35.35 -15.85 4.20
C ALA A 9 -33.90 -16.32 4.10
N ASP A 10 -33.37 -16.34 2.88
CA ASP A 10 -31.93 -16.42 2.62
C ASP A 10 -31.34 -15.17 3.25
N SER A 11 -30.99 -15.30 4.53
CA SER A 11 -30.22 -14.34 5.27
C SER A 11 -28.91 -14.20 4.51
N LYS A 12 -28.87 -13.20 3.61
CA LYS A 12 -27.69 -12.71 2.92
C LYS A 12 -26.74 -12.23 4.01
N ARG A 13 -26.02 -13.16 4.65
CA ARG A 13 -24.89 -12.89 5.50
C ARG A 13 -23.93 -12.07 4.64
N LYS A 14 -23.90 -10.75 4.85
CA LYS A 14 -22.82 -9.91 4.38
C LYS A 14 -21.56 -10.48 5.03
N VAL A 15 -20.88 -11.36 4.31
CA VAL A 15 -19.52 -11.76 4.64
C VAL A 15 -18.74 -10.46 4.55
N ASN A 16 -18.35 -9.90 5.70
CA ASN A 16 -17.36 -8.84 5.77
C ASN A 16 -16.06 -9.42 5.22
N LYS A 17 -15.93 -9.44 3.90
CA LYS A 17 -14.72 -9.86 3.21
C LYS A 17 -13.67 -8.82 3.57
N VAL A 18 -12.80 -9.18 4.51
CA VAL A 18 -11.65 -8.36 4.87
C VAL A 18 -10.86 -8.12 3.59
N VAL A 19 -10.91 -6.88 3.09
CA VAL A 19 -10.13 -6.48 1.91
C VAL A 19 -8.67 -6.47 2.34
N LYS A 20 -7.94 -7.53 2.00
CA LYS A 20 -6.51 -7.61 2.29
C LYS A 20 -5.75 -6.69 1.34
N ALA A 21 -4.90 -5.83 1.87
CA ALA A 21 -4.03 -4.98 1.06
C ALA A 21 -3.13 -5.84 0.15
N ASN A 22 -3.07 -5.51 -1.14
CA ASN A 22 -2.12 -6.14 -2.05
C ASN A 22 -0.73 -5.52 -1.84
N ARG A 23 0.09 -6.17 -1.00
CA ARG A 23 1.43 -5.71 -0.65
C ARG A 23 2.33 -5.55 -1.88
N LYS A 24 2.29 -6.51 -2.82
CA LYS A 24 3.10 -6.47 -4.06
C LYS A 24 2.74 -5.27 -4.94
N TYR A 25 1.45 -4.96 -5.05
CA TYR A 25 0.99 -3.82 -5.82
C TYR A 25 1.46 -2.49 -5.21
N LYS A 26 1.29 -2.32 -3.89
CA LYS A 26 1.76 -1.11 -3.19
C LYS A 26 3.28 -0.92 -3.34
N ASP A 27 4.05 -2.00 -3.18
CA ASP A 27 5.50 -2.00 -3.36
C ASP A 27 5.92 -1.57 -4.78
N THR A 28 5.25 -2.14 -5.79
CA THR A 28 5.53 -1.82 -7.20
C THR A 28 5.23 -0.35 -7.49
N VAL A 29 4.06 0.15 -7.08
CA VAL A 29 3.67 1.55 -7.29
C VAL A 29 4.63 2.49 -6.55
N PHE A 30 5.00 2.16 -5.30
CA PHE A 30 5.94 2.96 -4.53
C PHE A 30 7.30 3.06 -5.22
N ARG A 31 7.86 1.93 -5.67
CA ARG A 31 9.14 1.90 -6.39
C ARG A 31 9.11 2.68 -7.70
N ILE A 32 7.98 2.71 -8.40
CA ILE A 32 7.82 3.50 -9.63
C ILE A 32 7.72 5.00 -9.33
N LEU A 33 6.92 5.39 -8.33
CA LEU A 33 6.73 6.81 -7.99
C LEU A 33 8.02 7.46 -7.47
N PHE A 34 8.81 6.70 -6.71
CA PHE A 34 10.02 7.17 -6.04
C PHE A 34 11.31 6.61 -6.62
N SER A 35 11.29 6.08 -7.85
CA SER A 35 12.54 5.73 -8.55
C SER A 35 13.31 6.97 -9.00
N ASP A 36 12.62 8.09 -9.21
CA ASP A 36 13.24 9.38 -9.50
C ASP A 36 13.80 10.02 -8.22
N ARG A 37 15.06 10.48 -8.26
CA ARG A 37 15.76 11.04 -7.11
C ARG A 37 15.12 12.30 -6.55
N LYS A 38 14.46 13.12 -7.38
CA LYS A 38 13.75 14.33 -6.93
C LYS A 38 12.47 13.98 -6.19
N ASN A 39 11.73 12.98 -6.68
CA ASN A 39 10.55 12.49 -5.96
C ASN A 39 10.94 11.85 -4.64
N LEU A 40 12.05 11.10 -4.62
CA LEU A 40 12.59 10.52 -3.38
C LEU A 40 13.01 11.61 -2.38
N LEU A 41 13.67 12.68 -2.85
CA LEU A 41 14.01 13.84 -2.02
C LEU A 41 12.78 14.50 -1.41
N SER A 42 11.74 14.70 -2.22
CA SER A 42 10.46 15.22 -1.73
C SER A 42 9.86 14.34 -0.62
N LEU A 43 9.88 13.02 -0.81
CA LEU A 43 9.40 12.08 0.22
C LEU A 43 10.25 12.17 1.50
N TYR A 44 11.58 12.18 1.37
CA TYR A 44 12.49 12.27 2.51
C TYR A 44 12.25 13.55 3.31
N ASN A 45 12.15 14.69 2.63
CA ASN A 45 11.86 15.97 3.25
C ASN A 45 10.51 15.98 3.96
N ALA A 46 9.46 15.46 3.32
CA ALA A 46 8.12 15.40 3.89
C ALA A 46 8.04 14.52 5.15
N VAL A 47 8.77 13.40 5.18
CA VAL A 47 8.77 12.47 6.32
C VAL A 47 9.62 13.01 7.48
N ASN A 48 10.75 13.64 7.20
CA ASN A 48 11.69 14.08 8.23
C ASN A 48 11.53 15.56 8.64
N GLY A 49 10.66 16.32 7.97
CA GLY A 49 10.52 17.76 8.20
C GLY A 49 11.76 18.56 7.82
N SER A 50 12.53 18.07 6.84
CA SER A 50 13.75 18.72 6.34
C SER A 50 13.48 19.46 5.02
N ASN A 51 14.47 20.25 4.56
CA ASN A 51 14.40 20.99 3.30
C ASN A 51 15.71 20.88 2.51
N TYR A 52 16.12 19.66 2.18
CA TYR A 52 17.25 19.43 1.29
C TYR A 52 16.84 19.76 -0.15
N GLU A 53 17.75 20.38 -0.91
CA GLU A 53 17.47 20.84 -2.28
C GLU A 53 18.23 20.04 -3.35
N ASP A 54 19.29 19.34 -2.94
CA ASP A 54 20.10 18.52 -3.82
C ASP A 54 19.64 17.06 -3.77
N SER A 55 19.23 16.52 -4.92
CA SER A 55 18.80 15.12 -5.04
C SER A 55 19.95 14.14 -5.27
N ASP A 56 21.13 14.64 -5.62
CA ASP A 56 22.29 13.81 -5.96
C ASP A 56 22.99 13.28 -4.70
N VAL A 57 22.79 13.93 -3.55
CA VAL A 57 23.31 13.49 -2.25
C VAL A 57 22.51 12.35 -1.59
N LEU A 58 21.38 11.93 -2.19
CA LEU A 58 20.56 10.85 -1.64
C LEU A 58 21.04 9.47 -2.11
N GLU A 59 21.03 8.51 -1.18
CA GLU A 59 21.22 7.10 -1.49
C GLU A 59 19.97 6.29 -1.12
N ILE A 60 19.54 5.41 -2.02
CA ILE A 60 18.46 4.45 -1.74
C ILE A 60 19.08 3.22 -1.10
N VAL A 61 18.80 2.99 0.17
CA VAL A 61 19.17 1.75 0.87
C VAL A 61 17.91 0.92 1.09
N THR A 62 17.91 -0.33 0.61
CA THR A 62 16.83 -1.28 0.88
C THR A 62 17.18 -2.16 2.09
N LEU A 63 16.18 -2.73 2.76
CA LEU A 63 16.40 -3.64 3.91
C LEU A 63 17.16 -4.93 3.54
N GLU A 64 17.19 -5.30 2.26
CA GLU A 64 18.06 -6.35 1.73
C GLU A 64 19.54 -5.94 1.85
N ASN A 65 19.84 -4.66 1.65
CA ASN A 65 21.19 -4.10 1.69
C ASN A 65 21.69 -3.86 3.13
N THR A 66 20.79 -3.61 4.10
CA THR A 66 21.16 -3.39 5.51
C THR A 66 21.46 -4.66 6.30
N ARG A 67 21.28 -5.85 5.72
CA ARG A 67 21.56 -7.12 6.42
C ARG A 67 23.04 -7.47 6.48
N ASN A 68 23.87 -6.77 5.70
CA ASN A 68 25.30 -7.00 5.55
C ASN A 68 26.15 -5.84 6.12
N LEU A 69 25.55 -4.91 6.86
CA LEU A 69 26.18 -3.81 7.60
C LEU A 69 25.88 -3.99 9.09
#